data_AF-A0A0C9VP13-F1
#
_entry.id   AF-A0A0C9VP13-F1
#
_cell.length_a   1.000
_cell.length_b   1.000
_cell.length_c   1.000
_cell.angle_alpha   90.00
_cell.angle_beta   90.00
_cell.angle_gamma   90.00
#
_symmetry.space_group_name_H-M   'P 1'
#
loop_
_entity.id
_entity.type
_entity.pdbx_description
1 polymer ?
#
loop_
_entity_poly.entity_id
_entity_poly.type
_entity_poly.pdbx_seq_one_letter_code
_entity_poly.pdbx_strand_id
1 'polypeptide(L)'
;MGNTVDFTKQQIVSHIRALEYSLMITEDYKTALKLVEEEQKYLTIMKTNGKTSSPETNGLAYLDYLTGTWLVEPLWKSWSQYGRSQAAKILDIPIKDIAPTTNHVESFNGILKKKYICGYQKGRRRIRFDLLIFLLVNQILPGIFQQRKAETQYYEWL
;
A
#
# COMPACT_ATOMS: atom_id res chain seq x y z
N MET A 1 -20.85 -12.25 28.19
CA MET A 1 -21.45 -11.54 27.05
C MET A 1 -20.44 -10.58 26.44
N GLY A 2 -19.50 -11.07 25.63
CA GLY A 2 -18.53 -10.27 24.91
C GLY A 2 -17.85 -11.16 23.88
N ASN A 3 -17.90 -10.78 22.59
CA ASN A 3 -17.05 -11.22 21.46
C ASN A 3 -17.72 -11.08 20.08
N THR A 4 -19.02 -10.79 19.98
CA THR A 4 -19.71 -10.73 18.66
C THR A 4 -19.34 -9.52 17.81
N VAL A 5 -19.09 -8.35 18.43
CA VAL A 5 -18.80 -7.10 17.71
C VAL A 5 -17.42 -7.13 17.02
N ASP A 6 -16.47 -7.89 17.57
CA ASP A 6 -15.10 -7.96 17.03
C ASP A 6 -15.02 -8.91 15.82
N PHE A 7 -15.82 -9.98 15.80
CA PHE A 7 -15.89 -10.92 14.68
C PHE A 7 -16.41 -10.27 13.39
N THR A 8 -17.55 -9.56 13.47
CA THR A 8 -18.14 -8.90 12.29
C THR A 8 -17.22 -7.83 11.71
N LYS A 9 -16.54 -7.08 12.59
CA LYS A 9 -15.54 -6.10 12.19
C LYS A 9 -14.37 -6.76 11.46
N GLN A 10 -13.82 -7.85 12.00
CA GLN A 10 -12.72 -8.58 11.36
C GLN A 10 -13.12 -9.14 10.00
N GLN A 11 -14.34 -9.66 9.88
CA GLN A 11 -14.88 -10.15 8.62
C GLN A 11 -14.95 -9.04 7.56
N ILE A 12 -15.54 -7.88 7.88
CA ILE A 12 -15.62 -6.74 6.94
C ILE A 12 -14.23 -6.25 6.54
N VAL A 13 -13.29 -6.16 7.49
CA VAL A 13 -11.90 -5.77 7.17
C VAL A 13 -11.23 -6.78 6.25
N SER A 14 -11.47 -8.08 6.42
CA SER A 14 -10.90 -9.10 5.53
C SER A 14 -11.47 -9.02 4.11
N HIS A 15 -12.78 -8.78 3.98
CA HIS A 15 -13.44 -8.57 2.69
C HIS A 15 -12.91 -7.33 1.98
N ILE A 16 -12.81 -6.19 2.68
CA ILE A 16 -12.26 -4.95 2.11
C ILE A 16 -10.82 -5.16 1.62
N ARG A 17 -9.97 -5.86 2.38
CA ARG A 17 -8.61 -6.18 1.95
C ARG A 17 -8.57 -7.07 0.70
N ALA A 18 -9.47 -8.05 0.63
CA ALA A 18 -9.59 -8.91 -0.54
C ALA A 18 -10.07 -8.13 -1.77
N LEU A 19 -11.01 -7.20 -1.58
CA LEU A 19 -11.47 -6.26 -2.62
C LEU A 19 -10.30 -5.39 -3.10
N GLU A 20 -9.56 -4.75 -2.20
CA GLU A 20 -8.40 -3.92 -2.54
C GLU A 20 -7.39 -4.68 -3.40
N TYR A 21 -7.03 -5.90 -2.99
CA TYR A 21 -6.13 -6.75 -3.76
C TYR A 21 -6.70 -7.08 -5.15
N SER A 22 -7.98 -7.44 -5.22
CA SER A 22 -8.68 -7.75 -6.46
C SER A 22 -8.73 -6.54 -7.40
N LEU A 23 -8.91 -5.33 -6.85
CA LEU A 23 -8.89 -4.09 -7.63
C LEU A 23 -7.50 -3.80 -8.20
N MET A 24 -6.42 -4.06 -7.46
CA MET A 24 -5.06 -3.84 -7.97
C MET A 24 -4.75 -4.71 -9.20
N ILE A 25 -5.29 -5.92 -9.27
CA ILE A 25 -5.03 -6.85 -10.38
C ILE A 25 -5.97 -6.64 -11.58
N THR A 26 -6.95 -5.74 -11.50
CA THR A 26 -7.88 -5.48 -12.61
C THR A 26 -7.19 -4.82 -13.81
N GLU A 27 -7.51 -5.32 -15.00
CA GLU A 27 -7.07 -4.73 -16.28
C GLU A 27 -8.19 -3.94 -16.97
N ASP A 28 -9.45 -4.20 -16.64
CA ASP A 28 -10.61 -3.50 -17.18
C ASP A 28 -11.33 -2.72 -16.07
N TYR A 29 -11.60 -1.45 -16.37
CA TYR A 29 -12.28 -0.54 -15.46
C TYR A 29 -13.70 -0.99 -15.14
N LYS A 30 -14.41 -1.59 -16.11
CA LYS A 30 -15.77 -2.11 -15.87
C LYS A 30 -15.77 -3.26 -14.88
N THR A 31 -14.75 -4.12 -14.92
CA THR A 31 -14.56 -5.19 -13.94
C THR A 31 -14.29 -4.63 -12.56
N ALA A 32 -13.47 -3.59 -12.45
CA ALA A 32 -13.20 -2.91 -11.18
C ALA A 32 -14.47 -2.30 -10.56
N LEU A 33 -15.33 -1.66 -11.37
CA LEU A 33 -16.62 -1.13 -10.92
C LEU A 33 -17.55 -2.24 -10.41
N LYS A 34 -17.66 -3.35 -11.15
CA LYS A 34 -18.50 -4.49 -10.74
C LYS A 34 -18.08 -5.07 -9.39
N LEU A 35 -16.78 -5.21 -9.15
CA LEU A 35 -16.27 -5.71 -7.86
C LEU A 35 -16.72 -4.82 -6.69
N VAL A 36 -16.68 -3.51 -6.88
CA VAL A 36 -17.12 -2.58 -5.83
C VAL A 36 -18.64 -2.59 -5.65
N GLU A 37 -19.40 -2.69 -6.75
CA GLU A 37 -20.87 -2.83 -6.67
C GLU A 37 -21.29 -4.12 -5.95
N GLU A 38 -20.58 -5.23 -6.18
CA GLU A 38 -20.82 -6.50 -5.49
C GLU A 38 -20.56 -6.37 -3.98
N GLU A 39 -19.47 -5.71 -3.59
CA GLU A 39 -19.15 -5.49 -2.17
C GLU A 39 -20.14 -4.52 -1.51
N GLN A 40 -20.57 -3.46 -2.21
CA GLN A 40 -21.62 -2.56 -1.72
C GLN A 40 -22.94 -3.30 -1.48
N LYS A 41 -23.34 -4.19 -2.41
CA LYS A 41 -24.53 -5.04 -2.25
C LYS A 41 -24.39 -5.96 -1.04
N TYR A 42 -23.23 -6.61 -0.89
CA TYR A 42 -22.94 -7.49 0.25
C TYR A 42 -23.09 -6.77 1.59
N LEU A 43 -22.42 -5.62 1.76
CA LEU A 43 -22.50 -4.83 2.99
C LEU A 43 -23.91 -4.27 3.25
N THR A 44 -24.66 -3.92 2.19
CA THR A 44 -26.04 -3.46 2.32
C THR A 44 -26.96 -4.58 2.81
N ILE A 45 -26.81 -5.79 2.29
CA ILE A 45 -27.58 -6.98 2.73
C ILE A 45 -27.24 -7.34 4.18
N MET A 46 -25.95 -7.30 4.55
CA MET A 46 -25.52 -7.51 5.94
C MET A 46 -26.15 -6.48 6.88
N LYS A 47 -26.21 -5.21 6.47
CA LYS A 47 -26.82 -4.13 7.25
C LYS A 47 -28.33 -4.32 7.47
N THR A 48 -29.07 -4.85 6.49
CA THR A 48 -30.52 -5.11 6.63
C THR A 48 -30.85 -6.34 7.48
N ASN A 49 -29.92 -7.31 7.58
CA ASN A 49 -30.15 -8.57 8.29
C ASN A 49 -29.79 -8.53 9.79
N GLY A 50 -29.32 -7.39 10.32
CA GLY A 50 -28.88 -7.25 11.71
C GLY A 50 -29.32 -5.95 12.38
N LYS A 51 -29.18 -5.86 13.71
CA LYS A 51 -29.21 -4.57 14.43
C LYS A 51 -28.02 -3.75 13.94
N THR A 52 -28.29 -2.56 13.42
CA THR A 52 -27.33 -1.59 12.86
C THR A 52 -26.01 -1.59 13.62
N SER A 53 -25.03 -2.32 13.11
CA SER A 53 -23.70 -2.43 13.70
C SER A 53 -22.82 -1.36 13.03
N SER A 54 -21.99 -0.66 13.81
CA SER A 54 -21.15 0.43 13.30
C SER A 54 -20.11 -0.01 12.25
N PRO A 55 -19.57 -1.25 12.27
CA PRO A 55 -18.72 -1.78 11.20
C PRO A 55 -19.26 -1.67 9.76
N GLU A 56 -20.52 -2.05 9.51
CA GLU A 56 -21.11 -2.10 8.16
C GLU A 56 -21.28 -0.70 7.59
N THR A 57 -21.74 0.24 8.42
CA THR A 57 -21.85 1.65 8.03
C THR A 57 -20.48 2.26 7.69
N ASN A 58 -19.44 1.88 8.44
CA ASN A 58 -18.08 2.35 8.18
C ASN A 58 -17.51 1.71 6.90
N GLY A 59 -17.81 0.43 6.63
CA GLY A 59 -17.44 -0.24 5.39
C GLY A 59 -18.07 0.41 4.16
N LEU A 60 -19.36 0.74 4.23
CA LEU A 60 -20.04 1.47 3.14
C LEU A 60 -19.44 2.87 2.93
N ALA A 61 -19.21 3.62 4.00
CA ALA A 61 -18.56 4.94 3.91
C ALA A 61 -17.14 4.85 3.31
N TYR A 62 -16.41 3.76 3.58
CA TYR A 62 -15.13 3.50 2.92
C TYR A 62 -15.28 3.25 1.42
N LEU A 63 -16.27 2.46 1.00
CA LEU A 63 -16.52 2.20 -0.43
C LEU A 63 -16.96 3.48 -1.17
N ASP A 64 -17.74 4.35 -0.52
CA ASP A 64 -18.10 5.68 -1.06
C ASP A 64 -16.86 6.57 -1.24
N TYR A 65 -15.95 6.55 -0.25
CA TYR A 65 -14.66 7.25 -0.37
C TYR A 65 -13.79 6.68 -1.50
N LEU A 66 -13.68 5.35 -1.58
CA LEU A 66 -12.89 4.65 -2.58
C LEU A 66 -13.40 4.97 -3.99
N THR A 67 -14.72 4.91 -4.21
CA THR A 67 -15.33 5.20 -5.50
C THR A 67 -15.21 6.66 -5.89
N GLY A 68 -15.47 7.59 -4.98
CA GLY A 68 -15.40 9.02 -5.24
C GLY A 68 -13.98 9.57 -5.40
N THR A 69 -12.98 8.91 -4.79
CA THR A 69 -11.61 9.42 -4.76
C THR A 69 -10.68 8.60 -5.64
N TRP A 70 -10.57 7.29 -5.40
CA TRP A 70 -9.49 6.43 -5.93
C TRP A 70 -9.88 5.65 -7.19
N LEU A 71 -11.17 5.32 -7.32
CA LEU A 71 -11.73 4.57 -8.44
C LEU A 71 -12.19 5.46 -9.59
N VAL A 72 -11.78 6.73 -9.62
CA VAL A 72 -11.97 7.59 -10.79
C VAL A 72 -11.06 7.08 -11.92
N GLU A 73 -11.58 6.86 -13.13
CA GLU A 73 -10.89 6.10 -14.18
C GLU A 73 -9.42 6.53 -14.44
N PRO A 74 -9.08 7.83 -14.63
CA PRO A 74 -7.69 8.27 -14.74
C PRO A 74 -6.79 7.83 -13.57
N LEU A 75 -7.32 7.89 -12.35
CA LEU A 75 -6.57 7.53 -11.16
C LEU A 75 -6.46 6.02 -11.02
N TRP A 76 -7.54 5.26 -11.24
CA TRP A 76 -7.49 3.79 -11.30
C TRP A 76 -6.44 3.29 -12.30
N LYS A 77 -6.34 3.90 -13.48
CA LYS A 77 -5.30 3.56 -14.47
C LYS A 77 -3.87 3.76 -13.95
N SER A 78 -3.65 4.60 -12.95
CA SER A 78 -2.29 4.90 -12.43
C SER A 78 -1.77 3.87 -11.43
N TRP A 79 -2.65 3.13 -10.74
CA TRP A 79 -2.27 2.19 -9.69
C TRP A 79 -2.71 0.74 -9.94
N SER A 80 -3.56 0.50 -10.94
CA SER A 80 -4.02 -0.85 -11.33
C SER A 80 -3.03 -1.57 -12.26
N GLN A 81 -3.27 -2.87 -12.46
CA GLN A 81 -2.54 -3.69 -13.42
C GLN A 81 -2.63 -3.14 -14.85
N TYR A 82 -3.72 -2.46 -15.22
CA TYR A 82 -3.82 -1.76 -16.50
C TYR A 82 -2.65 -0.78 -16.69
N GLY A 83 -2.40 0.09 -15.70
CA GLY A 83 -1.30 1.05 -15.75
C GLY A 83 0.05 0.39 -15.88
N ARG A 84 0.25 -0.69 -15.13
CA ARG A 84 1.48 -1.48 -15.17
C ARG A 84 1.71 -2.11 -16.55
N SER A 85 0.67 -2.66 -17.16
CA SER A 85 0.72 -3.23 -18.51
C SER A 85 0.97 -2.17 -19.58
N GLN A 86 0.42 -0.96 -19.42
CA GLN A 86 0.71 0.16 -20.33
C GLN A 86 2.15 0.65 -20.19
N ALA A 87 2.65 0.79 -18.97
CA ALA A 87 4.04 1.15 -18.71
C ALA A 87 5.01 0.12 -19.31
N ALA A 88 4.68 -1.18 -19.26
CA ALA A 88 5.47 -2.25 -19.88
C ALA A 88 5.63 -2.07 -21.37
N LYS A 89 4.52 -1.76 -22.04
CA LYS A 89 4.49 -1.51 -23.48
C LYS A 89 5.29 -0.27 -23.87
N ILE A 90 5.22 0.79 -23.06
CA ILE A 90 5.95 2.05 -23.32
C ILE A 90 7.46 1.87 -23.11
N LEU A 91 7.85 1.15 -22.07
CA LEU A 91 9.26 0.97 -21.69
C LEU A 91 9.94 -0.19 -22.44
N ASP A 92 9.17 -1.03 -23.13
CA ASP A 92 9.64 -2.26 -23.79
C ASP A 92 10.38 -3.22 -22.84
N ILE A 93 9.82 -3.38 -21.64
CA ILE A 93 10.38 -4.21 -20.57
C ILE A 93 9.30 -5.17 -20.07
N PRO A 94 9.64 -6.41 -19.65
CA PRO A 94 8.69 -7.33 -19.04
C PRO A 94 7.92 -6.70 -17.86
N ILE A 95 6.62 -6.98 -17.75
CA ILE A 95 5.73 -6.46 -16.68
C ILE A 95 6.30 -6.73 -15.27
N LYS A 96 6.98 -7.87 -15.09
CA LYS A 96 7.61 -8.26 -13.82
C LYS A 96 8.65 -7.25 -13.32
N ASP A 97 9.32 -6.54 -14.22
CA ASP A 97 10.39 -5.61 -13.90
C ASP A 97 9.86 -4.19 -13.65
N ILE A 98 8.56 -3.96 -13.89
CA ILE A 98 7.89 -2.72 -13.54
C ILE A 98 7.44 -2.78 -12.09
N ALA A 99 7.90 -1.81 -11.31
CA ALA A 99 7.48 -1.62 -9.94
C ALA A 99 5.95 -1.36 -9.88
N PRO A 100 5.18 -2.09 -9.06
CA PRO A 100 3.74 -1.90 -8.93
C PRO A 100 3.34 -0.52 -8.39
N THR A 101 4.23 0.15 -7.65
CA THR A 101 4.01 1.48 -7.07
C THR A 101 5.35 2.23 -6.92
N THR A 102 5.28 3.56 -6.72
CA THR A 102 6.42 4.40 -6.31
C THR A 102 6.89 4.13 -4.86
N ASN A 103 6.43 3.02 -4.24
CA ASN A 103 6.80 2.57 -2.90
C ASN A 103 8.31 2.29 -2.73
N HIS A 104 9.14 2.32 -3.78
CA HIS A 104 10.59 2.31 -3.57
C HIS A 104 11.05 3.54 -2.76
N VAL A 105 10.43 4.72 -2.94
CA VAL A 105 10.71 5.91 -2.11
C VAL A 105 10.12 5.75 -0.71
N GLU A 106 8.91 5.20 -0.59
CA GLU A 106 8.22 5.07 0.69
C GLU A 106 8.83 3.97 1.57
N SER A 107 9.18 2.82 0.98
CA SER A 107 9.97 1.76 1.62
C SER A 107 11.35 2.26 2.04
N PHE A 108 12.06 3.00 1.17
CA PHE A 108 13.33 3.62 1.54
C PHE A 108 13.15 4.62 2.69
N ASN A 109 12.12 5.48 2.64
CA ASN A 109 11.80 6.42 3.71
C ASN A 109 11.50 5.69 5.03
N GLY A 110 10.80 4.56 4.97
CA GLY A 110 10.51 3.72 6.13
C GLY A 110 11.78 3.18 6.77
N ILE A 111 12.67 2.59 5.96
CA ILE A 111 13.97 2.05 6.42
C ILE A 111 14.87 3.19 6.92
N LEU A 112 14.97 4.29 6.17
CA LEU A 112 15.76 5.46 6.53
C LEU A 112 15.35 6.02 7.89
N LYS A 113 14.06 6.22 8.12
CA LYS A 113 13.55 6.75 9.39
C LYS A 113 13.74 5.76 10.54
N LYS A 114 13.40 4.49 10.35
CA LYS A 114 13.33 3.48 11.44
C LYS A 114 14.68 2.86 11.78
N LYS A 115 15.50 2.52 10.78
CA LYS A 115 16.79 1.85 10.95
C LYS A 115 17.94 2.85 11.11
N TYR A 116 18.05 3.80 10.18
CA TYR A 116 19.25 4.64 10.09
C TYR A 116 19.16 5.93 10.90
N ILE A 117 18.04 6.65 10.87
CA ILE A 117 17.89 7.95 11.56
C ILE A 117 17.53 7.76 13.04
N CYS A 118 16.74 6.74 13.38
CA CYS A 118 16.20 6.53 14.74
C CYS A 118 17.29 6.55 15.82
N GLY A 119 18.45 5.91 15.57
CA GLY A 119 19.57 5.86 16.53
C GLY A 119 20.20 7.22 16.85
N TYR A 120 20.03 8.22 15.98
CA TYR A 120 20.57 9.57 16.16
C TYR A 120 19.54 10.55 16.74
N GLN A 121 18.28 10.12 16.93
CA GLN A 121 17.24 10.96 17.52
C GLN A 121 17.28 10.89 19.05
N LYS A 122 17.46 12.05 19.70
CA LYS A 122 17.30 12.15 21.16
C LYS A 122 15.83 12.39 21.52
N GLY A 123 15.20 11.41 22.16
CA GLY A 123 13.83 11.52 22.65
C GLY A 123 12.79 11.72 21.54
N ARG A 124 12.97 11.05 20.38
CA ARG A 124 12.09 11.16 19.18
C ARG A 124 11.99 12.57 18.58
N ARG A 125 12.89 13.48 18.94
CA ARG A 125 12.97 14.82 18.34
C ARG A 125 13.67 14.76 16.99
N ARG A 126 13.32 15.69 16.10
CA ARG A 126 13.99 15.85 14.81
C ARG A 126 15.45 16.23 15.02
N ILE A 127 16.32 15.63 14.22
CA ILE A 127 17.74 15.99 14.17
C ILE A 127 17.86 17.36 13.52
N ARG A 128 18.80 18.18 14.01
CA ARG A 128 19.13 19.45 13.34
C ARG A 128 19.52 19.17 11.89
N PHE A 129 19.05 20.01 10.97
CA PHE A 129 19.21 19.78 9.54
C PHE A 129 20.67 19.58 9.10
N ASP A 130 21.59 20.42 9.58
CA ASP A 130 23.02 20.31 9.21
C ASP A 130 23.64 18.99 9.66
N LEU A 131 23.28 18.54 10.87
CA LEU A 131 23.73 17.26 11.41
C LEU A 131 23.08 16.09 10.64
N LEU A 132 21.82 16.22 10.25
CA LEU A 132 21.16 15.22 9.41
C LEU A 132 21.88 15.07 8.06
N ILE A 133 22.21 16.17 7.39
CA ILE A 133 22.99 16.13 6.13
C ILE A 133 24.34 15.47 6.36
N PHE A 134 25.06 15.89 7.40
CA PHE A 134 26.35 15.31 7.75
C PHE A 134 26.28 13.79 7.94
N LEU A 135 25.28 13.31 8.70
CA LEU A 135 25.05 11.88 8.93
C LEU A 135 24.67 11.14 7.65
N LEU A 136 23.81 11.73 6.82
CA LEU A 136 23.39 11.14 5.55
C LEU A 136 24.58 10.90 4.62
N VAL A 137 25.40 11.93 4.41
CA VAL A 137 26.52 11.90 3.47
C VAL A 137 27.66 11.03 3.99
N ASN A 138 28.03 11.14 5.27
CA ASN A 138 29.26 10.52 5.77
C ASN A 138 29.06 9.15 6.40
N GLN A 139 27.85 8.79 6.84
CA GLN A 139 27.62 7.54 7.58
C GLN A 139 26.53 6.67 6.95
N ILE A 140 25.35 7.23 6.73
CA ILE A 140 24.17 6.44 6.34
C ILE A 140 24.30 5.97 4.88
N LEU A 141 24.49 6.88 3.91
CA LEU A 141 24.56 6.50 2.50
C LEU A 141 25.76 5.58 2.22
N PRO A 142 27.00 5.89 2.66
CA PRO A 142 28.13 4.99 2.45
C PRO A 142 27.89 3.60 3.05
N GLY A 143 27.33 3.52 4.26
CA GLY A 143 27.00 2.26 4.92
C GLY A 143 25.98 1.42 4.12
N ILE A 144 24.96 2.06 3.53
CA ILE A 144 23.98 1.38 2.68
C ILE A 144 24.65 0.78 1.44
N PHE A 145 25.51 1.55 0.76
CA PHE A 145 26.21 1.06 -0.44
C PHE A 145 27.21 -0.05 -0.12
N GLN A 146 27.93 0.05 1.02
CA GLN A 146 28.82 -1.01 1.49
C GLN A 146 28.05 -2.30 1.78
N GLN A 147 26.91 -2.22 2.49
CA GLN A 147 26.06 -3.38 2.76
C GLN A 147 25.60 -4.04 1.46
N ARG A 148 25.08 -3.27 0.50
CA ARG A 148 24.62 -3.83 -0.79
C ARG A 148 25.76 -4.47 -1.57
N LYS A 149 26.94 -3.85 -1.59
CA LYS A 149 28.11 -4.42 -2.26
C LYS A 149 28.51 -5.77 -1.64
N ALA A 150 28.52 -5.86 -0.31
CA ALA A 150 28.81 -7.10 0.40
C ALA A 150 27.75 -8.18 0.12
N GLU A 151 26.47 -7.81 0.07
CA GLU A 151 25.37 -8.72 -0.30
C GLU A 151 25.54 -9.25 -1.73
N THR A 152 25.81 -8.38 -2.71
CA THR A 152 26.06 -8.80 -4.10
C THR A 152 27.25 -9.77 -4.17
N GLN A 153 28.37 -9.44 -3.52
CA GLN A 153 29.55 -10.31 -3.50
C GLN A 153 29.27 -11.67 -2.86
N TYR A 154 28.44 -11.70 -1.81
CA TYR A 154 28.03 -12.95 -1.17
C TYR A 154 27.18 -13.82 -2.10
N TYR A 155 26.23 -13.24 -2.83
CA TYR A 155 25.41 -13.96 -3.80
C TYR A 155 26.18 -14.40 -5.04
N GLU A 156 27.19 -13.63 -5.48
CA GLU A 156 28.10 -14.04 -6.57
C GLU A 156 29.01 -15.21 -6.18
N TRP A 157 29.29 -15.36 -4.88
CA TRP A 157 30.13 -16.45 -4.36
C TRP A 157 29.37 -17.78 -4.23
N LEU A 158 28.05 -17.76 -4.03
CA LEU A 158 27.17 -18.92 -3.95
C LEU A 158 26.85 -19.52 -5.33
#